data_AF-A0A7S3ST69-F1
#
_entry.id   AF-A0A7S3ST69-F1
#
_cell.length_a   1.000
_cell.length_b   1.000
_cell.length_c   1.000
_cell.angle_alpha   90.00
_cell.angle_beta   90.00
_cell.angle_gamma   90.00
#
_symmetry.space_group_name_H-M   'P 1'
#
loop_
_entity.id
_entity.type
_entity.pdbx_description
1 polymer ?
#
loop_
_entity_poly.entity_id
_entity_poly.type
_entity_poly.pdbx_seq_one_letter_code
_entity_poly.pdbx_strand_id
1 'polypeptide(L)'
;LDPVSGEPLPLDQSGIAWATDVNRFGNPSGYPTAPGFSWLPERYPGVISTAEGAKDELFASWMRASPMPRVFKPYGVVSVPAGLDGRLSIRINSSFPVDDIGASKQFIIAAHSNFGSCSG
;
A
#
# COMPACT_ATOMS: atom_id res chain seq x y z
N LEU A 1 4.49 -1.63 29.71
CA LEU A 1 3.19 -1.03 29.35
C LEU A 1 2.54 -2.03 28.44
N ASP A 2 1.61 -2.83 28.96
CA ASP A 2 0.87 -3.78 28.13
C ASP A 2 0.02 -2.99 27.13
N PRO A 3 0.02 -3.35 25.84
CA PRO A 3 -0.85 -2.70 24.88
C PRO A 3 -2.29 -2.93 25.31
N VAL A 4 -3.01 -1.84 25.59
CA VAL A 4 -4.44 -1.87 25.89
C VAL A 4 -5.15 -2.56 24.73
N SER A 5 -5.81 -3.68 25.01
CA SER A 5 -6.57 -4.46 24.05
C SER A 5 -7.58 -3.57 23.32
N GLY A 6 -7.39 -3.33 22.01
CA GLY A 6 -8.36 -2.61 21.17
C GLY A 6 -7.84 -1.37 20.43
N GLU A 7 -6.66 -0.85 20.77
CA GLU A 7 -6.10 0.30 20.05
C GLU A 7 -5.58 -0.12 18.65
N PRO A 8 -5.90 0.64 17.59
CA PRO A 8 -5.36 0.38 16.26
C PRO A 8 -3.83 0.48 16.24
N LEU A 9 -3.16 -0.54 15.74
CA LEU A 9 -1.73 -0.45 15.48
C LEU A 9 -1.49 0.47 14.28
N PRO A 10 -0.58 1.46 14.37
CA PRO A 10 -0.29 2.33 13.26
C PRO A 10 0.32 1.54 12.10
N LEU A 11 -0.23 1.73 10.91
CA LEU A 11 0.33 1.21 9.67
C LEU A 11 1.30 2.24 9.11
N ASP A 12 2.58 1.92 9.09
CA ASP A 12 3.61 2.74 8.46
C ASP A 12 3.65 2.41 6.97
N GLN A 13 3.40 3.40 6.12
CA GLN A 13 3.43 3.27 4.66
C GLN A 13 4.65 3.97 4.05
N SER A 14 5.63 4.36 4.86
CA SER A 14 6.90 4.92 4.42
C SER A 14 7.92 3.81 4.08
N GLY A 15 8.85 4.11 3.16
CA GLY A 15 9.91 3.18 2.76
C GLY A 15 9.43 1.91 2.05
N ILE A 16 8.20 1.87 1.55
CA ILE A 16 7.62 0.74 0.80
C ILE A 16 7.97 0.80 -0.69
N ALA A 17 8.30 2.00 -1.19
CA ALA A 17 8.78 2.20 -2.55
C ALA A 17 10.29 2.45 -2.57
N TRP A 18 10.91 2.21 -3.74
CA TRP A 18 12.31 2.58 -3.91
C TRP A 18 12.43 4.10 -4.02
N ALA A 19 13.34 4.69 -3.27
CA ALA A 19 13.58 6.13 -3.30
C ALA A 19 13.83 6.67 -4.72
N THR A 20 14.46 5.88 -5.59
CA THR A 20 14.68 6.25 -7.01
C THR A 20 13.39 6.36 -7.80
N ASP A 21 12.38 5.54 -7.50
CA ASP A 21 11.08 5.58 -8.19
C ASP A 21 10.30 6.81 -7.73
N VAL A 22 10.24 7.04 -6.41
CA VAL A 22 9.60 8.22 -5.81
C VAL A 22 10.20 9.51 -6.37
N ASN A 23 11.53 9.58 -6.46
CA ASN A 23 12.23 10.75 -6.99
C ASN A 23 12.05 10.95 -8.50
N ARG A 24 11.74 9.88 -9.24
CA ARG A 24 11.50 9.94 -10.69
C ARG A 24 10.10 10.46 -11.00
N PHE A 25 9.12 10.17 -10.16
CA PHE A 25 7.74 10.56 -10.40
C PHE A 25 7.47 12.03 -10.05
N GLY A 26 6.56 12.64 -10.82
CA GLY A 26 6.15 14.01 -10.64
C GLY A 26 4.71 14.18 -11.07
N ASN A 27 3.98 15.06 -10.37
CA ASN A 27 2.62 15.39 -10.74
C ASN A 27 2.61 16.14 -12.08
N PRO A 28 1.70 15.80 -13.00
CA PRO A 28 1.56 16.53 -14.25
C PRO A 28 1.09 17.97 -13.99
N SER A 29 1.28 18.84 -14.98
CA SER A 29 0.79 20.23 -14.90
C SER A 29 -0.74 20.24 -14.71
N GLY A 30 -1.20 21.05 -13.75
CA GLY A 30 -2.63 21.17 -13.42
C GLY A 30 -3.18 20.06 -12.52
N TYR A 31 -2.36 19.15 -12.00
CA TYR A 31 -2.78 18.24 -10.93
C TYR A 31 -3.22 19.00 -9.67
N PRO A 32 -4.26 18.56 -8.93
CA PRO A 32 -5.11 17.38 -9.18
C PRO A 32 -6.43 17.71 -9.90
N THR A 33 -6.56 18.85 -10.60
CA THR A 33 -7.86 19.34 -11.09
C THR A 33 -7.96 19.53 -12.60
N ALA A 34 -6.88 19.27 -13.34
CA ALA A 34 -6.91 19.41 -14.79
C ALA A 34 -7.97 18.48 -15.40
N PRO A 35 -8.79 18.99 -16.35
CA PRO A 35 -9.85 18.22 -16.96
C PRO A 35 -9.29 17.13 -17.89
N GLY A 36 -10.07 16.07 -18.11
CA GLY A 36 -9.70 14.98 -19.02
C GLY A 36 -8.87 13.86 -18.39
N PHE A 37 -8.61 13.93 -17.08
CA PHE A 37 -7.93 12.88 -16.31
C PHE A 37 -8.88 12.23 -15.31
N SER A 38 -8.65 10.94 -15.02
CA SER A 38 -9.25 10.26 -13.87
C SER A 38 -8.22 10.23 -12.75
N TRP A 39 -8.40 11.09 -11.74
CA TRP A 39 -7.44 11.24 -10.66
C TRP A 39 -7.62 10.15 -9.61
N LEU A 40 -6.51 9.61 -9.12
CA LEU A 40 -6.55 8.56 -8.12
C LEU A 40 -7.18 9.00 -6.79
N PRO A 41 -6.94 10.21 -6.26
CA PRO A 41 -7.60 10.65 -5.03
C PRO A 41 -9.13 10.76 -5.16
N GLU A 42 -9.64 11.00 -6.36
CA GLU A 42 -11.10 11.02 -6.62
C GLU A 42 -11.67 9.61 -6.65
N ARG A 43 -10.94 8.66 -7.27
CA ARG A 43 -11.37 7.26 -7.42
C ARG A 43 -11.23 6.45 -6.13
N TYR A 44 -10.18 6.74 -5.36
CA TYR A 44 -9.79 6.02 -4.16
C TYR A 44 -9.47 7.01 -3.03
N PRO A 45 -10.48 7.71 -2.50
CA PRO A 45 -10.28 8.72 -1.47
C PRO A 45 -9.63 8.12 -0.22
N GLY A 46 -8.58 8.78 0.27
CA GLY A 46 -7.82 8.36 1.46
C GLY A 46 -6.84 7.21 1.24
N VAL A 47 -6.72 6.65 0.02
CA VAL A 47 -5.69 5.65 -0.30
C VAL A 47 -4.37 6.31 -0.71
N ILE A 48 -4.43 7.42 -1.44
CA ILE A 48 -3.27 8.18 -1.89
C ILE A 48 -3.39 9.61 -1.39
N SER A 49 -2.28 10.17 -0.91
CA SER A 49 -2.19 11.58 -0.54
C SER A 49 -2.44 12.46 -1.76
N THR A 50 -3.51 13.28 -1.71
CA THR A 50 -3.78 14.23 -2.80
C THR A 50 -2.64 15.22 -2.97
N ALA A 51 -1.97 15.61 -1.88
CA ALA A 51 -0.85 16.55 -1.92
C ALA A 51 0.40 15.95 -2.59
N GLU A 52 0.67 14.67 -2.35
CA GLU A 52 1.86 14.00 -2.91
C GLU A 52 1.60 13.47 -4.32
N GLY A 53 0.42 12.92 -4.58
CA GLY A 53 0.00 12.39 -5.86
C GLY A 53 0.94 11.30 -6.37
N ALA A 54 1.60 11.53 -7.50
CA ALA A 54 2.55 10.60 -8.08
C ALA A 54 3.82 10.37 -7.23
N LYS A 55 4.06 11.23 -6.22
CA LYS A 55 5.15 11.04 -5.25
C LYS A 55 4.78 10.17 -4.06
N ASP A 56 3.51 9.82 -3.91
CA ASP A 56 3.07 8.90 -2.87
C ASP A 56 3.70 7.51 -3.09
N GLU A 57 4.21 6.90 -2.02
CA GLU A 57 4.93 5.62 -2.13
C GLU A 57 4.02 4.45 -2.55
N LEU A 58 2.73 4.47 -2.22
CA LEU A 58 1.79 3.46 -2.70
C LEU A 58 1.64 3.54 -4.21
N PHE A 59 1.57 4.77 -4.75
CA PHE A 59 1.56 4.99 -6.19
C PHE A 59 2.86 4.52 -6.83
N ALA A 60 4.00 4.96 -6.31
CA ALA A 60 5.31 4.61 -6.86
C ALA A 60 5.54 3.09 -6.86
N SER A 61 5.19 2.41 -5.76
CA SER A 61 5.24 0.95 -5.64
C SER A 61 4.36 0.26 -6.68
N TRP A 62 3.14 0.75 -6.91
CA TRP A 62 2.23 0.19 -7.91
C TRP A 62 2.76 0.34 -9.33
N MET A 63 3.31 1.51 -9.67
CA MET A 63 3.81 1.82 -11.01
C MET A 63 5.04 1.02 -11.44
N ARG A 64 5.74 0.38 -10.50
CA ARG A 64 6.85 -0.52 -10.82
C ARG A 64 6.31 -1.85 -11.36
N ALA A 65 6.34 -2.06 -12.67
CA ALA A 65 5.82 -3.29 -13.27
C ALA A 65 6.46 -4.57 -12.68
N SER A 66 5.63 -5.58 -12.42
CA SER A 66 6.09 -6.93 -12.08
C SER A 66 6.32 -7.73 -13.37
N PRO A 67 7.41 -8.49 -13.50
CA PRO A 67 7.59 -9.39 -14.65
C PRO A 67 6.71 -10.64 -14.57
N MET A 68 6.06 -10.90 -13.43
CA MET A 68 5.27 -12.10 -13.18
C MET A 68 3.77 -11.80 -13.18
N PRO A 69 2.92 -12.76 -13.61
CA PRO A 69 1.46 -12.61 -13.59
C PRO A 69 0.88 -12.55 -12.16
N ARG A 70 1.59 -13.11 -11.18
CA ARG A 70 1.30 -12.89 -9.76
C ARG A 70 2.11 -11.69 -9.28
N VAL A 71 1.40 -10.65 -8.85
CA VAL A 71 1.99 -9.39 -8.42
C VAL A 71 1.92 -9.28 -6.90
N PHE A 72 3.06 -9.01 -6.27
CA PHE A 72 3.14 -8.69 -4.85
C PHE A 72 3.54 -7.23 -4.69
N LYS A 73 2.80 -6.48 -3.88
CA LYS A 73 3.06 -5.07 -3.60
C LYS A 73 3.03 -4.83 -2.09
N PRO A 74 4.08 -4.23 -1.52
CA PRO A 74 4.03 -3.82 -0.12
C PRO A 74 2.97 -2.74 0.04
N TYR A 75 2.16 -2.87 1.09
CA TYR A 75 1.13 -1.90 1.46
C TYR A 75 1.53 -1.06 2.68
N GLY A 76 2.33 -1.64 3.58
CA GLY A 76 2.83 -0.99 4.78
C GLY A 76 3.42 -2.01 5.75
N VAL A 77 3.99 -1.50 6.83
CA VAL A 77 4.62 -2.25 7.91
C VAL A 77 3.92 -1.88 9.22
N VAL A 78 3.65 -2.87 10.05
CA VAL A 78 3.17 -2.66 11.40
C VAL A 78 4.23 -3.14 12.37
N SER A 79 4.69 -2.25 13.24
CA SER A 79 5.57 -2.60 14.35
C SER A 79 4.75 -3.26 15.45
N VAL A 80 4.89 -4.57 15.61
CA VAL A 80 4.22 -5.33 16.66
C VAL A 80 5.14 -5.37 17.89
N PRO A 81 4.70 -4.85 19.06
CA PRO A 81 5.46 -4.96 20.30
C PRO A 81 5.80 -6.42 20.64
N ALA A 82 6.97 -6.64 21.24
CA ALA A 82 7.34 -7.96 21.71
C ALA A 82 6.34 -8.46 22.77
N GLY A 83 5.93 -9.73 22.66
CA GLY A 83 4.95 -10.34 23.58
C GLY A 83 3.50 -9.98 23.30
N LEU A 84 3.18 -9.41 22.13
CA LEU A 84 1.80 -9.18 21.74
C LEU A 84 1.11 -10.52 21.41
N ASP A 85 0.39 -11.05 22.40
CA ASP A 85 -0.49 -12.21 22.23
C ASP A 85 -1.93 -11.75 22.02
N GLY A 86 -2.61 -12.28 21.00
CA GLY A 86 -4.01 -11.93 20.73
C GLY A 86 -4.45 -12.11 19.28
N ARG A 87 -5.56 -11.46 18.94
CA ARG A 87 -6.14 -11.47 17.59
C ARG A 87 -5.93 -10.13 16.91
N LEU A 88 -5.28 -10.14 15.76
CA LEU A 88 -5.23 -8.99 14.87
C LEU A 88 -6.51 -8.96 14.01
N SER A 89 -7.22 -7.84 14.02
CA SER A 89 -8.37 -7.61 13.13
C SER A 89 -7.97 -6.65 12.03
N ILE A 90 -8.20 -7.05 10.78
CA ILE A 90 -7.84 -6.26 9.59
C ILE A 90 -9.12 -5.93 8.84
N ARG A 91 -9.35 -4.64 8.61
CA ARG A 91 -10.48 -4.15 7.82
C ARG A 91 -9.99 -3.80 6.43
N ILE A 92 -10.44 -4.55 5.42
CA ILE A 92 -10.11 -4.30 4.02
C ILE A 92 -11.32 -3.67 3.33
N ASN A 93 -11.13 -2.49 2.73
CA ASN A 93 -12.10 -1.93 1.81
C ASN A 93 -11.84 -2.48 0.40
N SER A 94 -12.79 -3.25 -0.14
CA SER A 94 -12.69 -3.86 -1.46
C SER A 94 -13.09 -2.87 -2.57
N SER A 95 -12.22 -1.93 -2.90
CA SER A 95 -12.47 -0.87 -3.89
C SER A 95 -12.04 -1.22 -5.34
N PHE A 96 -11.20 -2.24 -5.53
CA PHE A 96 -10.73 -2.65 -6.86
C PHE A 96 -11.49 -3.90 -7.36
N PRO A 97 -12.26 -3.80 -8.47
CA PRO A 97 -12.97 -4.94 -9.06
C PRO A 97 -11.98 -5.86 -9.80
N VAL A 98 -12.07 -7.16 -9.53
CA VAL A 98 -11.20 -8.19 -10.14
C VAL A 98 -11.98 -9.25 -10.92
N ASP A 99 -13.29 -9.36 -10.65
CA ASP A 99 -14.15 -10.40 -11.22
C ASP A 99 -14.28 -10.25 -12.75
N ASP A 100 -14.44 -9.00 -13.23
CA ASP A 100 -14.60 -8.69 -14.65
C ASP A 100 -13.37 -9.04 -15.51
N ILE A 101 -12.21 -9.19 -14.88
CA ILE A 101 -10.92 -9.47 -15.54
C ILE A 101 -10.39 -10.86 -15.21
N GLY A 102 -11.18 -11.71 -14.53
CA GLY A 102 -10.77 -13.06 -14.12
C GLY A 102 -9.55 -13.08 -13.19
N ALA A 103 -9.32 -12.01 -12.43
CA ALA A 103 -8.20 -11.89 -11.50
C ALA A 103 -8.62 -12.23 -10.07
N SER A 104 -7.64 -12.48 -9.21
CA SER A 104 -7.84 -12.68 -7.77
C SER A 104 -6.92 -11.76 -6.98
N LYS A 105 -7.38 -11.30 -5.81
CA LYS A 105 -6.59 -10.51 -4.87
C LYS A 105 -6.44 -11.25 -3.54
N GLN A 106 -5.27 -11.10 -2.94
CA GLN A 106 -4.94 -11.69 -1.64
C GLN A 106 -4.25 -10.64 -0.78
N PHE A 107 -4.52 -10.67 0.52
CA PHE A 107 -3.78 -9.90 1.51
C PHE A 107 -2.88 -10.86 2.28
N ILE A 108 -1.59 -10.53 2.35
CA ILE A 108 -0.57 -11.40 2.93
C ILE A 108 0.11 -10.66 4.07
N ILE A 109 0.22 -11.34 5.21
CA ILE A 109 1.00 -10.88 6.35
C ILE A 109 2.29 -11.70 6.36
N ALA A 110 3.42 -11.02 6.34
CA ALA A 110 4.73 -11.65 6.39
C ALA A 110 5.60 -10.93 7.43
N ALA A 111 6.40 -11.71 8.16
CA ALA A 111 7.45 -11.16 9.01
C ALA A 111 8.64 -10.77 8.14
N HIS A 112 9.17 -9.57 8.36
CA HIS A 112 10.40 -9.14 7.70
C HIS A 112 11.60 -9.81 8.38
N SER A 113 12.40 -10.53 7.61
CA SER A 113 13.70 -11.05 8.04
C SER A 113 14.81 -10.48 7.15
N ASN A 114 16.06 -10.57 7.59
CA ASN A 114 17.22 -10.10 6.81
C ASN A 114 17.38 -10.81 5.44
N PHE A 115 16.64 -11.90 5.19
CA PHE A 115 16.65 -12.64 3.92
C PHE A 115 15.34 -12.48 3.12
N GLY A 116 14.46 -11.54 3.51
CA GLY A 116 13.16 -11.32 2.88
C GLY A 116 12.02 -12.09 3.57
N SER A 117 10.91 -12.26 2.85
CA SER A 117 9.72 -13.00 3.30
C SER A 117 9.83 -14.50 2.97
N CYS A 118 9.29 -15.36 3.83
CA CYS A 118 9.21 -16.81 3.58
C CYS A 118 8.40 -17.11 2.32
N SER A 119 9.01 -17.87 1.40
CA SER A 119 8.32 -18.48 0.26
C SER A 119 7.62 -19.76 0.74
N GLY A 120 6.31 -19.69 0.97
CA GLY A 120 5.44 -20.84 1.26
C GLY A 120 4.65 -21.26 0.04
#